data_AF-A0A7C6D4I4-F1
#
_entry.id   AF-A0A7C6D4I4-F1
#
_cell.length_a   1.000
_cell.length_b   1.000
_cell.length_c   1.000
_cell.angle_alpha   90.00
_cell.angle_beta   90.00
_cell.angle_gamma   90.00
#
_symmetry.space_group_name_H-M   'P 1'
#
loop_
_entity.id
_entity.type
_entity.pdbx_description
1 polymer ?
#
loop_
_entity_poly.entity_id
_entity_poly.type
_entity_poly.pdbx_seq_one_letter_code
_entity_poly.pdbx_strand_id
1 'polypeptide(L)'
;MNGFLDPRSITPTLVSDPSSLTVLVNKYFEVSSDYVPSLVEVISSKNCSIRPEAAEAWDLMREACSAATGKTLYLSSGYRSYETQKKLFEDALANKGLERAVSKYAYPGRSEHQLGLALDITTTDTKSISGSFLSTEAGMWMTDHAYEFGFILRYPSGKESITGYAFEAWHYRFVGVDVATAMYGTGLCYEEYLGI
;
A
#
# COMPACT_ATOMS: atom_id res chain seq x y z
N MET A 1 11.56 12.58 18.69
CA MET A 1 11.14 11.54 17.74
C MET A 1 9.66 11.72 17.53
N ASN A 2 9.19 11.84 16.29
CA ASN A 2 7.77 11.93 15.92
C ASN A 2 6.95 10.65 16.24
N GLY A 3 7.33 9.88 17.26
CA GLY A 3 6.57 8.73 17.78
C GLY A 3 6.65 7.43 16.98
N PHE A 4 7.32 7.39 15.83
CA PHE A 4 7.43 6.16 15.03
C PHE A 4 8.42 5.15 15.62
N LEU A 5 7.98 3.90 15.75
CA LEU A 5 8.78 2.78 16.27
C LEU A 5 9.92 2.42 15.31
N ASP A 6 11.14 2.25 15.85
CA ASP A 6 12.23 1.61 15.11
C ASP A 6 11.94 0.11 14.98
N PRO A 7 11.68 -0.41 13.77
CA PRO A 7 11.28 -1.80 13.58
C PRO A 7 12.36 -2.81 14.02
N ARG A 8 13.63 -2.37 14.14
CA ARG A 8 14.75 -3.19 14.60
C ARG A 8 14.75 -3.42 16.11
N SER A 9 13.97 -2.63 16.86
CA SER A 9 13.85 -2.72 18.31
C SER A 9 12.80 -3.74 18.78
N ILE A 10 12.10 -4.39 17.84
CA ILE A 10 11.04 -5.35 18.15
C ILE A 10 11.20 -6.64 17.34
N THR A 11 10.82 -7.76 17.95
CA THR A 11 10.67 -9.04 17.28
C THR A 11 9.27 -9.10 16.64
N PRO A 12 9.17 -9.26 15.33
CA PRO A 12 7.89 -9.37 14.64
C PRO A 12 7.31 -10.78 14.78
N THR A 13 6.00 -10.89 14.56
CA THR A 13 5.31 -12.16 14.40
C THR A 13 5.27 -12.52 12.91
N LEU A 14 5.75 -13.70 12.55
CA LEU A 14 5.59 -14.24 11.21
C LEU A 14 4.12 -14.57 10.97
N VAL A 15 3.54 -14.06 9.88
CA VAL A 15 2.15 -14.34 9.53
C VAL A 15 1.96 -15.81 9.16
N SER A 16 0.85 -16.41 9.58
CA SER A 16 0.56 -17.83 9.34
C SER A 16 0.09 -18.14 7.92
N ASP A 17 -0.60 -17.19 7.28
CA ASP A 17 -1.10 -17.31 5.91
C ASP A 17 -0.81 -16.02 5.12
N PRO A 18 0.40 -15.91 4.54
CA PRO A 18 0.75 -14.76 3.70
C PRO A 18 -0.05 -14.72 2.38
N SER A 19 -0.75 -15.79 2.00
CA SER A 19 -1.55 -15.85 0.77
C SER A 19 -2.95 -15.26 0.90
N SER A 20 -3.45 -15.09 2.13
CA SER A 20 -4.74 -14.42 2.38
C SER A 20 -4.74 -12.99 1.83
N LEU A 21 -5.82 -12.61 1.15
CA LEU A 21 -6.02 -11.22 0.71
C LEU A 21 -6.11 -10.24 1.89
N THR A 22 -6.55 -10.75 3.05
CA THR A 22 -6.75 -9.96 4.27
C THR A 22 -5.57 -10.06 5.25
N VAL A 23 -4.44 -10.67 4.86
CA VAL A 23 -3.27 -10.74 5.74
C VAL A 23 -2.78 -9.34 6.13
N LEU A 24 -2.52 -9.14 7.42
CA LEU A 24 -1.92 -7.92 7.94
C LEU A 24 -0.40 -8.07 7.95
N VAL A 25 0.29 -7.13 7.30
CA VAL A 25 1.73 -6.94 7.39
C VAL A 25 1.97 -5.49 7.78
N ASN A 26 2.70 -5.27 8.86
CA ASN A 26 2.95 -3.92 9.39
C ASN A 26 4.22 -3.93 10.27
N LYS A 27 4.35 -3.00 11.22
CA LYS A 27 5.50 -2.97 12.14
C LYS A 27 5.66 -4.25 12.96
N TYR A 28 4.58 -4.96 13.26
CA TYR A 28 4.57 -6.10 14.18
C TYR A 28 4.38 -7.45 13.48
N PHE A 29 3.86 -7.46 12.25
CA PHE A 29 3.62 -8.67 11.47
C PHE A 29 4.46 -8.68 10.20
N GLU A 30 5.12 -9.81 9.91
CA GLU A 30 6.00 -9.95 8.75
C GLU A 30 5.72 -11.21 7.93
N VAL A 31 6.13 -11.16 6.67
CA VAL A 31 6.29 -12.35 5.81
C VAL A 31 7.75 -12.80 5.79
N SER A 32 7.98 -14.05 5.43
CA SER A 32 9.32 -14.60 5.29
C SER A 32 10.10 -13.90 4.17
N SER A 33 11.43 -13.93 4.27
CA SER A 33 12.29 -13.28 3.27
C SER A 33 12.23 -13.92 1.87
N ASP A 34 11.82 -15.18 1.81
CA ASP A 34 11.63 -15.96 0.58
C ASP A 34 10.19 -15.96 0.07
N TYR A 35 9.25 -15.30 0.77
CA TYR A 35 7.87 -15.20 0.30
C TYR A 35 7.79 -14.38 -0.98
N VAL A 36 7.33 -15.04 -2.05
CA VAL A 36 7.00 -14.44 -3.35
C VAL A 36 5.63 -14.97 -3.77
N PRO A 37 4.60 -14.12 -3.93
CA PRO A 37 3.29 -14.56 -4.40
C PRO A 37 3.31 -14.89 -5.90
N SER A 38 2.21 -15.45 -6.41
CA SER A 38 1.95 -15.45 -7.85
C SER A 38 1.77 -14.01 -8.34
N LEU A 39 2.38 -13.67 -9.46
CA LEU A 39 2.41 -12.30 -9.99
C LEU A 39 2.09 -12.29 -11.47
N VAL A 40 1.37 -11.25 -11.90
CA VAL A 40 1.15 -10.91 -13.30
C VAL A 40 1.68 -9.51 -13.56
N GLU A 41 2.20 -9.28 -14.76
CA GLU A 41 2.59 -7.94 -15.19
C GLU A 41 1.37 -7.06 -15.37
N VAL A 42 1.46 -5.83 -14.87
CA VAL A 42 0.44 -4.81 -15.10
C VAL A 42 0.76 -4.15 -16.43
N ILE A 43 0.14 -4.63 -17.51
CA ILE A 43 0.35 -4.15 -18.89
C ILE A 43 0.23 -2.62 -18.96
N SER A 44 -0.69 -2.10 -18.17
CA SER A 44 -1.08 -0.71 -18.11
C SER A 44 -0.06 0.17 -17.33
N SER A 45 0.99 -0.41 -16.75
CA SER A 45 2.10 0.26 -16.04
C SER A 45 3.39 -0.57 -16.07
N LYS A 46 4.35 -0.18 -16.92
CA LYS A 46 5.59 -0.92 -17.16
C LYS A 46 6.36 -1.24 -15.88
N ASN A 47 6.99 -2.41 -15.85
CA ASN A 47 7.83 -2.91 -14.74
C ASN A 47 7.10 -3.00 -13.39
N CYS A 48 5.77 -3.02 -13.40
CA CYS A 48 4.98 -3.32 -12.22
C CYS A 48 4.33 -4.70 -12.38
N SER A 49 4.37 -5.48 -11.32
CA SER A 49 3.63 -6.74 -11.22
C SER A 49 2.88 -6.75 -9.90
N ILE A 50 1.68 -7.32 -9.89
CA ILE A 50 0.87 -7.51 -8.68
C ILE A 50 0.19 -8.87 -8.76
N ARG A 51 -0.49 -9.28 -7.69
CA ARG A 51 -1.27 -10.53 -7.69
C ARG A 51 -2.40 -10.47 -8.72
N PRO A 52 -2.77 -11.59 -9.36
CA PRO A 52 -3.82 -11.63 -10.38
C PRO A 52 -5.15 -10.99 -9.94
N GLU A 53 -5.57 -11.26 -8.70
CA GLU A 53 -6.83 -10.74 -8.15
C GLU A 53 -6.80 -9.21 -8.03
N ALA A 54 -5.65 -8.66 -7.61
CA ALA A 54 -5.46 -7.22 -7.53
C ALA A 54 -5.30 -6.58 -8.93
N ALA A 55 -4.75 -7.31 -9.91
CA ALA A 55 -4.60 -6.84 -11.28
C ALA A 55 -5.94 -6.68 -12.00
N GLU A 56 -6.83 -7.66 -11.86
CA GLU A 56 -8.19 -7.59 -12.42
C GLU A 56 -8.97 -6.41 -11.80
N ALA A 57 -8.94 -6.29 -10.48
CA ALA A 57 -9.57 -5.18 -9.78
C ALA A 57 -8.97 -3.81 -10.16
N TRP A 58 -7.66 -3.75 -10.35
CA TRP A 58 -6.94 -2.55 -10.77
C TRP A 58 -7.38 -2.07 -12.16
N ASP A 59 -7.50 -2.98 -13.12
CA ASP A 59 -7.92 -2.61 -14.48
C ASP A 59 -9.38 -2.12 -14.50
N LEU A 60 -10.28 -2.75 -13.73
CA LEU A 60 -11.66 -2.27 -13.56
C LEU A 60 -11.72 -0.87 -12.93
N MET A 61 -10.98 -0.64 -11.83
CA MET A 61 -10.93 0.66 -11.17
C MET A 61 -10.37 1.74 -12.09
N ARG A 62 -9.34 1.41 -12.88
CA ARG A 62 -8.75 2.31 -13.87
C ARG A 62 -9.74 2.74 -14.94
N GLU A 63 -10.46 1.78 -15.51
CA GLU A 63 -11.45 2.05 -16.55
C GLU A 63 -12.57 2.93 -16.01
N ALA A 64 -13.09 2.61 -14.82
CA ALA A 64 -14.11 3.40 -14.16
C ALA A 64 -13.65 4.83 -13.83
N CYS A 65 -12.44 4.98 -13.27
CA CYS A 65 -11.84 6.29 -13.01
C CYS A 65 -11.70 7.11 -14.30
N SER A 66 -11.20 6.49 -15.37
CA SER A 66 -11.02 7.16 -16.65
C SER A 66 -12.35 7.56 -17.29
N ALA A 67 -13.39 6.74 -17.16
CA ALA A 67 -14.72 7.06 -17.66
C ALA A 67 -15.36 8.23 -16.89
N ALA A 68 -15.14 8.30 -15.57
CA ALA A 68 -15.73 9.33 -14.71
C ALA A 68 -14.99 10.68 -14.77
N THR A 69 -13.66 10.66 -14.91
CA THR A 69 -12.81 11.86 -14.72
C THR A 69 -12.02 12.24 -15.97
N GLY A 70 -11.94 11.37 -16.99
CA GLY A 70 -11.03 11.53 -18.12
C GLY A 70 -9.54 11.39 -17.75
N LYS A 71 -9.21 11.02 -16.51
CA LYS A 71 -7.83 10.83 -16.02
C LYS A 71 -7.45 9.36 -15.99
N THR A 72 -6.20 9.07 -16.33
CA THR A 72 -5.66 7.71 -16.29
C THR A 72 -4.82 7.51 -15.03
N LEU A 73 -5.10 6.44 -14.27
CA LEU A 73 -4.25 6.01 -13.16
C LEU A 73 -3.09 5.14 -13.66
N TYR A 74 -1.95 5.22 -12.99
CA TYR A 74 -0.77 4.41 -13.25
C TYR A 74 -0.20 3.86 -11.95
N LEU A 75 0.45 2.69 -12.01
CA LEU A 75 1.28 2.22 -10.91
C LEU A 75 2.67 2.81 -11.02
N SER A 76 3.08 3.50 -9.95
CA SER A 76 4.49 3.83 -9.72
C SER A 76 5.23 2.67 -9.03
N SER A 77 4.53 1.82 -8.27
CA SER A 77 5.09 0.62 -7.67
C SER A 77 4.00 -0.42 -7.39
N GLY A 78 4.30 -1.69 -7.66
CA GLY A 78 3.51 -2.86 -7.29
C GLY A 78 4.32 -3.77 -6.36
N TYR A 79 4.46 -5.05 -6.70
CA TYR A 79 5.29 -5.99 -5.96
C TYR A 79 6.74 -5.50 -5.78
N ARG A 80 7.26 -5.66 -4.56
CA ARG A 80 8.68 -5.51 -4.25
C ARG A 80 9.18 -6.71 -3.47
N SER A 81 10.28 -7.29 -3.91
CA SER A 81 10.94 -8.37 -3.20
C SER A 81 11.51 -7.90 -1.86
N TYR A 82 11.70 -8.86 -0.95
CA TYR A 82 12.36 -8.63 0.33
C TYR A 82 13.70 -7.89 0.18
N GLU A 83 14.57 -8.35 -0.73
CA GLU A 83 15.89 -7.75 -0.94
C GLU A 83 15.82 -6.31 -1.48
N THR A 84 14.84 -6.01 -2.34
CA THR A 84 14.61 -4.65 -2.81
C THR A 84 14.12 -3.76 -1.67
N GLN A 85 13.21 -4.27 -0.84
CA GLN A 85 12.72 -3.55 0.33
C GLN A 85 13.86 -3.27 1.33
N LYS A 86 14.73 -4.26 1.56
CA LYS A 86 15.90 -4.14 2.44
C LYS A 86 16.80 -3.00 1.98
N LYS A 87 17.18 -3.00 0.71
CA LYS A 87 17.99 -1.93 0.12
C LYS A 87 17.33 -0.56 0.26
N LEU A 88 16.03 -0.45 -0.02
CA LEU A 88 15.29 0.81 0.12
C LEU A 88 15.27 1.33 1.55
N PHE A 89 15.12 0.45 2.55
CA PHE A 89 15.15 0.83 3.96
C PHE A 89 16.56 1.27 4.39
N GLU A 90 17.59 0.51 4.01
CA GLU A 90 18.99 0.83 4.30
C GLU A 90 19.43 2.16 3.63
N ASP A 91 19.07 2.36 2.37
CA ASP A 91 19.32 3.61 1.63
C ASP A 91 18.58 4.78 2.28
N ALA A 92 17.34 4.59 2.74
CA ALA A 92 16.61 5.64 3.45
C ALA A 92 17.25 5.96 4.80
N LEU A 93 17.70 4.95 5.55
CA LEU A 93 18.39 5.14 6.83
C LEU A 93 19.69 5.92 6.65
N ALA A 94 20.50 5.55 5.65
CA ALA A 94 21.78 6.20 5.38
C ALA A 94 21.61 7.64 4.87
N ASN A 95 20.69 7.87 3.94
CA ASN A 95 20.58 9.15 3.23
C ASN A 95 19.58 10.13 3.84
N LYS A 96 18.59 9.64 4.60
CA LYS A 96 17.48 10.46 5.12
C LYS A 96 17.37 10.41 6.65
N GLY A 97 18.17 9.57 7.30
CA GLY A 97 18.16 9.39 8.75
C GLY A 97 17.02 8.51 9.26
N LEU A 98 17.16 8.09 10.52
CA LEU A 98 16.28 7.11 11.15
C LEU A 98 14.80 7.52 11.10
N GLU A 99 14.49 8.76 11.49
CA GLU A 99 13.10 9.23 11.59
C GLU A 99 12.36 9.15 10.26
N ARG A 100 13.01 9.53 9.15
CA ARG A 100 12.41 9.43 7.82
C ARG A 100 12.33 7.99 7.33
N ALA A 101 13.33 7.17 7.64
CA ALA A 101 13.32 5.75 7.28
C ALA A 101 12.14 5.04 7.96
N VAL A 102 11.99 5.16 9.27
CA VAL A 102 10.97 4.39 10.01
C VAL A 102 9.54 4.87 9.75
N SER A 103 9.33 6.14 9.41
CA SER A 103 7.99 6.69 9.16
C SER A 103 7.44 6.41 7.76
N LYS A 104 8.30 6.12 6.78
CA LYS A 104 7.93 6.02 5.35
C LYS A 104 8.40 4.76 4.65
N TYR A 105 9.40 4.07 5.19
CA TYR A 105 9.97 2.88 4.58
C TYR A 105 9.70 1.70 5.50
N ALA A 106 8.95 0.73 4.99
CA ALA A 106 8.76 -0.52 5.71
C ALA A 106 10.08 -1.27 5.87
N TYR A 107 10.24 -1.93 7.02
CA TYR A 107 11.35 -2.87 7.19
C TYR A 107 11.17 -4.05 6.22
N PRO A 108 12.24 -4.67 5.70
CA PRO A 108 12.09 -5.86 4.85
C PRO A 108 11.31 -6.96 5.59
N GLY A 109 10.43 -7.67 4.88
CA GLY A 109 9.45 -8.60 5.46
C GLY A 109 8.17 -7.91 5.98
N ARG A 110 8.20 -6.60 6.22
CA ARG A 110 7.11 -5.81 6.82
C ARG A 110 6.47 -4.82 5.85
N SER A 111 6.70 -5.02 4.56
CA SER A 111 6.16 -4.20 3.48
C SER A 111 5.01 -4.92 2.79
N GLU A 112 3.86 -4.28 2.69
CA GLU A 112 2.72 -4.85 1.97
C GLU A 112 2.99 -5.00 0.46
N HIS A 113 3.99 -4.30 -0.09
CA HIS A 113 4.43 -4.54 -1.47
C HIS A 113 4.99 -5.94 -1.65
N GLN A 114 5.53 -6.61 -0.63
CA GLN A 114 5.97 -8.00 -0.76
C GLN A 114 4.79 -8.97 -0.93
N LEU A 115 3.57 -8.56 -0.52
CA LEU A 115 2.34 -9.33 -0.76
C LEU A 115 1.87 -9.27 -2.21
N GLY A 116 2.38 -8.33 -3.02
CA GLY A 116 1.84 -8.04 -4.34
C GLY A 116 0.40 -7.51 -4.31
N LEU A 117 -0.04 -6.98 -3.15
CA LEU A 117 -1.37 -6.42 -2.92
C LEU A 117 -1.37 -4.90 -2.69
N ALA A 118 -0.19 -4.32 -2.50
CA ALA A 118 -0.03 -2.88 -2.33
C ALA A 118 0.35 -2.18 -3.64
N LEU A 119 -0.28 -1.04 -3.87
CA LEU A 119 -0.17 -0.23 -5.07
C LEU A 119 0.20 1.20 -4.66
N ASP A 120 1.33 1.68 -5.17
CA ASP A 120 1.66 3.10 -5.15
C ASP A 120 1.18 3.72 -6.46
N ILE A 121 0.20 4.62 -6.37
CA ILE A 121 -0.57 5.09 -7.53
C ILE A 121 -0.20 6.54 -7.89
N THR A 122 -0.13 6.80 -9.20
CA THR A 122 -0.04 8.14 -9.78
C THR A 122 -1.14 8.32 -10.82
N THR A 123 -1.30 9.53 -11.33
CA THR A 123 -2.29 9.85 -12.37
C THR A 123 -1.66 10.66 -13.50
N THR A 124 -2.37 10.87 -14.61
CA THR A 124 -1.95 11.79 -15.69
C THR A 124 -1.51 13.16 -15.15
N ASP A 125 -2.10 13.62 -14.05
CA ASP A 125 -1.79 14.92 -13.42
C ASP A 125 -0.57 14.88 -12.48
N THR A 126 -0.08 13.70 -12.09
CA THR A 126 1.05 13.54 -11.15
C THR A 126 2.09 12.57 -11.68
N LYS A 127 3.33 13.03 -11.85
CA LYS A 127 4.44 12.20 -12.35
C LYS A 127 5.19 11.43 -11.26
N SER A 128 4.82 11.63 -10.01
CA SER A 128 5.45 11.00 -8.85
C SER A 128 4.48 10.89 -7.68
N ILE A 129 4.65 9.88 -6.84
CA ILE A 129 3.92 9.73 -5.58
C ILE A 129 4.12 10.95 -4.69
N SER A 130 3.02 11.52 -4.21
CA SER A 130 3.06 12.72 -3.38
C SER A 130 1.72 12.93 -2.67
N GLY A 131 1.74 13.75 -1.60
CA GLY A 131 0.55 14.11 -0.85
C GLY A 131 -0.53 14.80 -1.68
N SER A 132 -0.17 15.43 -2.81
CA SER A 132 -1.12 16.10 -3.70
C SER A 132 -1.96 15.12 -4.53
N PHE A 133 -1.68 13.81 -4.49
CA PHE A 133 -2.46 12.82 -5.21
C PHE A 133 -3.96 12.92 -4.89
N LEU A 134 -4.34 12.99 -3.61
CA LEU A 134 -5.74 13.15 -3.20
C LEU A 134 -6.35 14.53 -3.52
N SER A 135 -5.55 15.48 -4.01
CA SER A 135 -6.04 16.77 -4.51
C SER A 135 -6.26 16.78 -6.02
N THR A 136 -5.91 15.70 -6.71
CA THR A 136 -6.22 15.52 -8.14
C THR A 136 -7.64 15.02 -8.31
N GLU A 137 -8.22 15.24 -9.49
CA GLU A 137 -9.56 14.74 -9.82
C GLU A 137 -9.65 13.21 -9.69
N ALA A 138 -8.64 12.50 -10.19
CA ALA A 138 -8.55 11.04 -10.07
C ALA A 138 -8.39 10.57 -8.62
N GLY A 139 -7.57 11.27 -7.83
CA GLY A 139 -7.34 10.93 -6.42
C GLY A 139 -8.57 11.17 -5.55
N MET A 140 -9.31 12.26 -5.80
CA MET A 140 -10.60 12.50 -5.13
C MET A 140 -11.64 11.45 -5.55
N TRP A 141 -11.72 11.09 -6.84
CA TRP A 141 -12.60 10.02 -7.26
C TRP A 141 -12.26 8.69 -6.55
N MET A 142 -10.98 8.39 -6.39
CA MET A 142 -10.55 7.19 -5.67
C MET A 142 -10.94 7.19 -4.19
N THR A 143 -10.97 8.34 -3.49
CA THR A 143 -11.43 8.35 -2.08
C THR A 143 -12.86 7.87 -1.94
N ASP A 144 -13.67 8.08 -2.98
CA ASP A 144 -15.11 7.79 -2.97
C ASP A 144 -15.46 6.48 -3.66
N HIS A 145 -14.55 5.87 -4.43
CA HIS A 145 -14.88 4.70 -5.27
C HIS A 145 -13.88 3.54 -5.22
N ALA A 146 -12.66 3.73 -4.68
CA ALA A 146 -11.65 2.65 -4.69
C ALA A 146 -12.12 1.38 -3.95
N TYR A 147 -12.98 1.55 -2.93
CA TYR A 147 -13.53 0.44 -2.15
C TYR A 147 -14.43 -0.49 -2.97
N GLU A 148 -15.12 0.05 -3.99
CA GLU A 148 -16.00 -0.72 -4.88
C GLU A 148 -15.21 -1.79 -5.66
N PHE A 149 -13.91 -1.56 -5.82
CA PHE A 149 -12.96 -2.46 -6.46
C PHE A 149 -12.07 -3.19 -5.45
N GLY A 150 -12.35 -3.11 -4.15
CA GLY A 150 -11.60 -3.83 -3.12
C GLY A 150 -10.31 -3.16 -2.64
N PHE A 151 -10.11 -1.87 -2.93
CA PHE A 151 -8.94 -1.12 -2.47
C PHE A 151 -9.28 -0.19 -1.31
N ILE A 152 -8.37 -0.11 -0.34
CA ILE A 152 -8.42 0.85 0.77
C ILE A 152 -7.22 1.80 0.73
N LEU A 153 -7.43 3.05 1.16
CA LEU A 153 -6.32 3.94 1.48
C LEU A 153 -5.63 3.40 2.74
N ARG A 154 -4.43 2.84 2.59
CA ARG A 154 -3.83 2.01 3.64
C ARG A 154 -3.31 2.80 4.83
N TYR A 155 -2.79 4.00 4.57
CA TYR A 155 -2.18 4.89 5.56
C TYR A 155 -2.88 6.25 5.56
N PRO A 156 -4.10 6.34 6.12
CA PRO A 156 -4.86 7.59 6.20
C PRO A 156 -4.27 8.57 7.22
N SER A 157 -4.58 9.85 7.04
CA SER A 157 -4.15 10.94 7.94
C SER A 157 -4.78 10.78 9.32
N GLY A 158 -4.02 11.04 10.38
CA GLY A 158 -4.48 10.94 11.77
C GLY A 158 -4.47 9.52 12.35
N LYS A 159 -4.00 8.53 11.58
CA LYS A 159 -3.88 7.11 12.01
C LYS A 159 -2.41 6.67 12.12
N GLU A 160 -1.48 7.62 12.16
CA GLU A 160 -0.03 7.36 12.18
C GLU A 160 0.41 6.57 13.41
N SER A 161 -0.19 6.83 14.58
CA SER A 161 0.11 6.12 15.83
C SER A 161 -0.36 4.66 15.83
N ILE A 162 -1.32 4.30 14.96
CA ILE A 162 -1.90 2.96 14.88
C ILE A 162 -1.21 2.18 13.76
N THR A 163 -1.19 2.72 12.54
CA THR A 163 -0.57 2.09 11.38
C THR A 163 0.96 2.01 11.50
N GLY A 164 1.56 2.94 12.27
CA GLY A 164 3.00 3.07 12.39
C GLY A 164 3.68 3.71 11.17
N TYR A 165 2.91 4.27 10.23
CA TYR A 165 3.43 4.97 9.05
C TYR A 165 2.79 6.35 8.93
N ALA A 166 3.56 7.32 8.42
CA ALA A 166 3.05 8.65 8.12
C ALA A 166 2.09 8.60 6.93
N PHE A 167 1.03 9.43 6.93
CA PHE A 167 0.04 9.55 5.85
C PHE A 167 0.60 9.40 4.43
N GLU A 168 0.00 8.51 3.63
CA GLU A 168 0.40 8.21 2.25
C GLU A 168 -0.82 8.28 1.31
N ALA A 169 -1.04 9.47 0.74
CA ALA A 169 -2.12 9.75 -0.22
C ALA A 169 -2.21 8.76 -1.40
N TRP A 170 -1.09 8.20 -1.82
CA TRP A 170 -0.95 7.39 -3.04
C TRP A 170 -1.00 5.88 -2.78
N HIS A 171 -0.89 5.44 -1.52
CA HIS A 171 -0.67 4.03 -1.20
C HIS A 171 -1.99 3.34 -0.89
N TYR A 172 -2.40 2.46 -1.80
CA TYR A 172 -3.63 1.68 -1.71
C TYR A 172 -3.31 0.20 -1.53
N ARG A 173 -4.14 -0.49 -0.76
CA ARG A 173 -4.02 -1.93 -0.50
C ARG A 173 -5.28 -2.65 -0.99
N PHE A 174 -5.10 -3.69 -1.79
CA PHE A 174 -6.17 -4.61 -2.15
C PHE A 174 -6.46 -5.58 -1.00
N VAL A 175 -7.72 -5.61 -0.56
CA VAL A 175 -8.22 -6.50 0.51
C VAL A 175 -9.45 -7.30 0.07
N GLY A 176 -9.89 -7.14 -1.18
CA GLY A 176 -11.15 -7.66 -1.70
C GLY A 176 -12.33 -6.72 -1.45
N VAL A 177 -13.36 -6.84 -2.29
CA VAL A 177 -14.53 -5.94 -2.31
C VAL A 177 -15.28 -5.95 -0.98
N ASP A 178 -15.51 -7.12 -0.39
CA ASP A 178 -16.28 -7.25 0.85
C ASP A 178 -15.64 -6.48 2.00
N VAL A 179 -14.32 -6.64 2.19
CA VAL A 179 -13.59 -5.96 3.26
C VAL A 179 -13.49 -4.47 3.01
N ALA A 180 -13.14 -4.06 1.79
CA ALA A 180 -13.03 -2.64 1.47
C ALA A 180 -14.39 -1.92 1.63
N THR A 181 -15.49 -2.56 1.22
CA THR A 181 -16.85 -2.06 1.40
C THR A 181 -17.23 -1.98 2.88
N ALA A 182 -16.90 -3.00 3.68
CA ALA A 182 -17.15 -2.97 5.12
C ALA A 182 -16.38 -1.85 5.85
N MET A 183 -15.21 -1.47 5.35
CA MET A 183 -14.41 -0.38 5.88
C MET A 183 -14.85 1.01 5.40
N TYR A 184 -15.48 1.10 4.22
CA TYR A 184 -15.84 2.37 3.63
C TYR A 184 -16.79 3.18 4.53
N GLY A 185 -16.51 4.47 4.69
CA GLY A 185 -17.30 5.38 5.55
C GLY A 185 -17.11 5.20 7.06
N THR A 186 -16.38 4.19 7.53
CA THR A 186 -16.18 3.94 8.98
C THR A 186 -15.15 4.87 9.62
N GLY A 187 -14.22 5.41 8.82
CA GLY A 187 -13.07 6.18 9.31
C GLY A 187 -11.97 5.34 10.00
N LEU A 188 -12.06 4.01 9.92
CA LEU A 188 -11.06 3.08 10.47
C LEU A 188 -9.86 2.93 9.52
N CYS A 189 -8.66 2.74 10.08
CA CYS A 189 -7.55 2.14 9.35
C CYS A 189 -7.64 0.61 9.38
N TYR A 190 -6.77 -0.07 8.63
CA TYR A 190 -6.86 -1.52 8.47
C TYR A 190 -6.65 -2.29 9.78
N GLU A 191 -5.69 -1.86 10.60
CA GLU A 191 -5.46 -2.39 11.94
C GLU A 191 -6.72 -2.32 12.82
N GLU A 192 -7.39 -1.17 12.88
CA GLU A 192 -8.60 -1.01 13.69
C GLU A 192 -9.75 -1.88 13.19
N TYR A 193 -9.90 -2.03 11.86
CA TYR A 193 -10.89 -2.93 11.27
C TYR A 193 -10.66 -4.39 11.67
N LEU A 194 -9.39 -4.82 11.74
CA LEU A 194 -9.02 -6.16 12.19
C LEU A 194 -9.06 -6.32 13.72
N GLY A 195 -9.26 -5.24 14.47
CA GLY A 195 -9.27 -5.25 15.93
C GLY A 195 -7.88 -5.44 16.56
N ILE A 196 -6.83 -4.96 15.89
CA ILE A 196 -5.42 -5.07 16.30
C ILE A 196 -4.89 -3.73 16.80
#